data_AF-A0A2V5M7G0-F1
#
_entry.id   AF-A0A2V5M7G0-F1
#
_cell.length_a   1.000
_cell.length_b   1.000
_cell.length_c   1.000
_cell.angle_alpha   90.00
_cell.angle_beta   90.00
_cell.angle_gamma   90.00
#
_symmetry.space_group_name_H-M   'P 1'
#
loop_
_entity.id
_entity.type
_entity.pdbx_description
1 polymer ?
#
loop_
_entity_poly.entity_id
_entity_poly.type
_entity_poly.pdbx_seq_one_letter_code
_entity_poly.pdbx_strand_id
1 'polypeptide(L)'
;MPNRYAPAHVCKSGCNSAKNTQHFGSAIRAEFPLLVGLGTVAIFLVVGSDLNELTTRALPLLGVFVWLFAVILWSAMCVVRHADCLAIKLGEPYGTLILTLSAISIEVVMISTAMLHGANNPTLGRDAIFAVIMIALNGLVGLSLMLGGLRYREQHYNIQGVNAYLNVIMALGVLGLVLPNFTTSTSGPTFSTEQEIFFASVSLLLYAIFLLIQTLRHRGYFLDVKEIATQHSPRHLARVRSTGFHAVMLLLYLVTVIFLAEKFAIPLDNSIEQFHMPQAFGGAIIAALVL
;
A
#
# COMPACT_ATOMS: atom_id res chain seq x y z
N MET A 1 27.28 -57.24 -45.23
CA MET A 1 28.03 -56.67 -44.08
C MET A 1 27.32 -55.39 -43.62
N PRO A 2 27.20 -55.15 -42.30
CA PRO A 2 25.89 -55.11 -41.65
C PRO A 2 25.52 -53.78 -40.94
N ASN A 3 24.21 -53.52 -40.92
CA ASN A 3 23.33 -53.12 -39.80
C ASN A 3 23.96 -52.44 -38.55
N ARG A 4 23.44 -51.26 -38.17
CA ARG A 4 23.24 -50.88 -36.74
C ARG A 4 22.02 -49.97 -36.55
N TYR A 5 20.88 -50.59 -36.23
CA TYR A 5 19.94 -50.06 -35.25
C TYR A 5 20.56 -50.12 -33.84
N ALA A 6 20.55 -49.02 -33.08
CA ALA A 6 20.41 -49.02 -31.61
C ALA A 6 20.12 -47.60 -31.09
N PRO A 7 19.13 -47.41 -30.19
CA PRO A 7 18.73 -46.12 -29.63
C PRO A 7 19.55 -45.77 -28.37
N ALA A 8 19.98 -44.51 -28.24
CA ALA A 8 20.54 -43.99 -27.00
C ALA A 8 19.40 -43.55 -26.06
N HIS A 9 18.95 -44.48 -25.22
CA HIS A 9 18.16 -44.19 -24.03
C HIS A 9 19.09 -43.85 -22.85
N VAL A 10 18.63 -42.89 -22.02
CA VAL A 10 19.04 -42.61 -20.63
C VAL A 10 20.32 -41.79 -20.40
N CYS A 11 20.14 -40.49 -20.14
CA CYS A 11 20.46 -39.92 -18.81
C CYS A 11 19.70 -38.59 -18.60
N LYS A 12 18.42 -38.69 -18.21
CA LYS A 12 17.55 -37.54 -17.89
C LYS A 12 17.24 -37.39 -16.39
N SER A 13 18.01 -38.01 -15.50
CA SER A 13 17.76 -37.92 -14.04
C SER A 13 18.70 -36.97 -13.27
N GLY A 14 19.81 -36.51 -13.87
CA GLY A 14 20.79 -35.67 -13.17
C GLY A 14 20.55 -34.15 -13.21
N CYS A 15 19.80 -33.64 -14.19
CA CYS A 15 19.70 -32.19 -14.45
C CYS A 15 18.55 -31.48 -13.70
N ASN A 16 17.67 -32.22 -13.02
CA ASN A 16 16.55 -31.64 -12.27
C ASN A 16 16.90 -31.29 -10.82
N SER A 17 17.89 -31.95 -10.20
CA SER A 17 18.24 -31.70 -8.80
C SER A 17 19.02 -30.39 -8.61
N ALA A 18 19.94 -30.07 -9.54
CA ALA A 18 20.75 -28.85 -9.49
C ALA A 18 19.96 -27.55 -9.81
N LYS A 19 18.88 -27.63 -10.61
CA LYS A 19 17.99 -26.49 -10.84
C LYS A 19 17.09 -26.20 -9.64
N ASN A 20 16.75 -27.21 -8.84
CA ASN A 20 15.84 -27.07 -7.70
C ASN A 20 16.51 -26.42 -6.47
N THR A 21 17.78 -26.76 -6.20
CA THR A 21 18.55 -26.19 -5.09
C THR A 21 18.92 -24.72 -5.31
N GLN A 22 19.23 -24.31 -6.55
CA GLN A 22 19.43 -22.88 -6.88
C GLN A 22 18.12 -22.07 -6.87
N HIS A 23 16.97 -22.72 -7.08
CA HIS A 23 15.65 -22.11 -7.02
C HIS A 23 15.21 -21.75 -5.60
N PHE A 24 15.57 -22.59 -4.63
CA PHE A 24 15.14 -22.43 -3.23
C PHE A 24 15.99 -21.39 -2.50
N GLY A 25 17.31 -21.38 -2.70
CA GLY A 25 18.21 -20.40 -2.07
C GLY A 25 18.00 -18.96 -2.54
N SER A 26 17.67 -18.77 -3.83
CA SER A 26 17.33 -17.45 -4.37
C SER A 26 15.94 -16.98 -3.94
N ALA A 27 14.98 -17.89 -3.78
CA ALA A 27 13.66 -17.58 -3.23
C ALA A 27 13.73 -17.20 -1.75
N ILE A 28 14.51 -17.91 -0.94
CA ILE A 28 14.70 -17.56 0.49
C ILE A 28 15.38 -16.20 0.64
N ARG A 29 16.37 -15.87 -0.20
CA ARG A 29 17.01 -14.55 -0.17
C ARG A 29 16.06 -13.43 -0.61
N ALA A 30 15.18 -13.70 -1.57
CA ALA A 30 14.19 -12.74 -2.03
C ALA A 30 13.06 -12.50 -0.99
N GLU A 31 12.75 -13.51 -0.18
CA GLU A 31 11.73 -13.42 0.89
C GLU A 31 12.33 -13.25 2.30
N PHE A 32 13.62 -12.96 2.41
CA PHE A 32 14.25 -12.46 3.63
C PHE A 32 13.53 -11.26 4.28
N PRO A 33 12.99 -10.28 3.51
CA PRO A 33 12.18 -9.20 4.05
C PRO A 33 11.03 -9.70 4.95
N LEU A 34 10.35 -10.78 4.55
CA LEU A 34 9.24 -11.36 5.32
C LEU A 34 9.71 -11.91 6.66
N LEU A 35 10.86 -12.60 6.69
CA LEU A 35 11.42 -13.15 7.93
C LEU A 35 11.83 -12.03 8.89
N VAL A 36 12.40 -10.94 8.38
CA VAL A 36 12.74 -9.76 9.19
C VAL A 36 11.47 -9.09 9.74
N GLY A 37 10.44 -8.94 8.90
CA GLY A 37 9.15 -8.39 9.31
C GLY A 37 8.49 -9.25 10.40
N LEU A 38 8.31 -10.55 10.15
CA LEU A 38 7.75 -11.48 11.13
C LEU A 38 8.59 -11.60 12.40
N GLY A 39 9.92 -11.59 12.28
CA GLY A 39 10.82 -11.56 13.43
C GLY A 39 10.65 -10.30 14.26
N THR A 40 10.49 -9.14 13.61
CA THR A 40 10.21 -7.87 14.29
C THR A 40 8.85 -7.92 15.00
N VAL A 41 7.80 -8.42 14.35
CA VAL A 41 6.49 -8.63 14.98
C VAL A 41 6.63 -9.54 16.20
N ALA A 42 7.31 -10.67 16.07
CA ALA A 42 7.50 -11.61 17.17
C ALA A 42 8.26 -10.98 18.34
N ILE A 43 9.30 -10.19 18.09
CA ILE A 43 10.03 -9.45 19.13
C ILE A 43 9.08 -8.50 19.86
N PHE A 44 8.26 -7.73 19.14
CA PHE A 44 7.30 -6.81 19.75
C PHE A 44 6.18 -7.51 20.51
N LEU A 45 5.76 -8.71 20.09
CA LEU A 45 4.77 -9.50 20.81
C LEU A 45 5.32 -10.12 22.09
N VAL A 46 6.59 -10.57 22.09
CA VAL A 46 7.21 -11.23 23.25
C VAL A 46 7.74 -10.22 24.26
N VAL A 47 8.32 -9.10 23.80
CA VAL A 47 9.00 -8.10 24.64
C VAL A 47 8.09 -6.88 24.90
N GLY A 48 6.81 -6.95 24.54
CA GLY A 48 5.90 -5.80 24.48
C GLY A 48 5.75 -4.97 25.76
N SER A 49 5.93 -5.56 26.95
CA SER A 49 5.91 -4.82 28.22
C SER A 49 7.19 -4.02 28.46
N ASP A 50 8.35 -4.59 28.15
CA ASP A 50 9.65 -4.02 28.48
C ASP A 50 10.11 -3.00 27.42
N LEU A 51 9.66 -3.16 26.17
CA LEU A 51 9.89 -2.19 25.08
C LEU A 51 9.12 -0.88 25.29
N ASN A 52 7.97 -0.92 25.96
CA ASN A 52 7.21 0.27 26.33
C ASN A 52 7.98 1.13 27.36
N GLU A 53 8.71 0.50 28.29
CA GLU A 53 9.63 1.22 29.17
C GLU A 53 10.84 1.78 28.40
N LEU A 54 11.38 1.05 27.42
CA LEU A 54 12.46 1.59 26.57
C LEU A 54 12.01 2.78 25.71
N THR A 55 10.76 2.84 25.27
CA THR A 55 10.24 3.96 24.46
C THR A 55 10.06 5.26 25.25
N THR A 56 10.13 5.22 26.58
CA THR A 56 10.11 6.44 27.42
C THR A 56 11.43 7.21 27.39
N ARG A 57 12.55 6.61 26.99
CA ARG A 57 13.85 7.30 26.85
C ARG A 57 14.07 7.72 25.39
N ALA A 58 14.45 8.98 25.17
CA ALA A 58 14.55 9.58 23.83
C ALA A 58 15.49 8.85 22.85
N LEU A 59 16.64 8.34 23.32
CA LEU A 59 17.63 7.65 22.47
C LEU A 59 17.14 6.28 21.95
N PRO A 60 16.69 5.34 22.80
CA PRO A 60 16.13 4.07 22.33
C PRO A 60 14.81 4.24 21.56
N LEU A 61 13.99 5.25 21.88
CA LEU A 61 12.79 5.60 21.10
C LEU A 61 13.11 5.86 19.63
N LEU A 62 14.12 6.70 19.36
CA LEU A 62 14.52 7.04 17.98
C LEU A 62 15.06 5.82 17.25
N GLY A 63 15.83 4.96 17.94
CA GLY A 63 16.32 3.70 17.37
C GLY A 63 15.19 2.76 16.96
N VAL A 64 14.18 2.59 17.82
CA VAL A 64 13.00 1.78 17.55
C VAL A 64 12.17 2.36 16.40
N PHE A 65 11.97 3.68 16.39
CA PHE A 65 11.24 4.39 15.34
C PHE A 65 11.89 4.16 13.96
N VAL A 66 13.20 4.43 13.85
CA VAL A 66 13.95 4.26 12.59
C VAL A 66 13.96 2.80 12.14
N TRP A 67 14.11 1.86 13.08
CA TRP A 67 14.04 0.43 12.79
C TRP A 67 12.69 0.03 12.21
N LEU A 68 11.59 0.35 12.89
CA LEU A 68 10.23 0.01 12.45
C LEU A 68 9.93 0.65 11.09
N PHE A 69 10.25 1.93 10.93
CA PHE A 69 10.07 2.66 9.68
C PHE A 69 10.78 1.95 8.51
N ALA A 70 12.06 1.57 8.69
CA ALA A 70 12.83 0.88 7.66
C ALA A 70 12.24 -0.49 7.30
N VAL A 71 11.82 -1.28 8.30
CA VAL A 71 11.25 -2.61 8.06
C VAL A 71 9.87 -2.53 7.41
N ILE A 72 9.04 -1.54 7.77
CA ILE A 72 7.74 -1.28 7.13
C ILE A 72 7.95 -0.92 5.67
N LEU A 73 8.82 0.07 5.36
CA LEU A 73 9.07 0.50 4.00
C LEU A 73 9.58 -0.66 3.13
N TRP A 74 10.53 -1.42 3.66
CA TRP A 74 11.09 -2.59 2.97
C TRP A 74 10.04 -3.69 2.70
N SER A 75 9.13 -3.91 3.65
CA SER A 75 8.02 -4.86 3.51
C SER A 75 6.94 -4.36 2.54
N ALA A 76 6.62 -3.07 2.56
CA ALA A 76 5.69 -2.44 1.62
C ALA A 76 6.18 -2.54 0.18
N MET A 77 7.48 -2.33 -0.07
CA MET A 77 8.07 -2.56 -1.40
C MET A 77 7.92 -4.02 -1.87
N CYS A 78 7.93 -4.99 -0.93
CA CYS A 78 7.65 -6.38 -1.27
C CYS A 78 6.18 -6.63 -1.60
N VAL A 79 5.23 -6.00 -0.90
CA VAL A 79 3.79 -6.01 -1.25
C VAL A 79 3.62 -5.55 -2.70
N VAL A 80 4.19 -4.39 -3.06
CA VAL A 80 4.13 -3.83 -4.42
C VAL A 80 4.71 -4.82 -5.44
N ARG A 81 5.90 -5.39 -5.17
CA ARG A 81 6.52 -6.40 -6.03
C ARG A 81 5.60 -7.61 -6.28
N HIS A 82 4.94 -8.14 -5.25
CA HIS A 82 4.04 -9.28 -5.41
C HIS A 82 2.73 -8.90 -6.11
N ALA A 83 2.18 -7.73 -5.82
CA ALA A 83 1.01 -7.19 -6.50
C ALA A 83 1.29 -6.96 -7.99
N ASP A 84 2.45 -6.42 -8.36
CA ASP A 84 2.88 -6.24 -9.75
C ASP A 84 3.03 -7.56 -10.50
N CYS A 85 3.66 -8.56 -9.87
CA CYS A 85 3.77 -9.89 -10.47
C CYS A 85 2.39 -10.53 -10.71
N LEU A 86 1.45 -10.30 -9.80
CA LEU A 86 0.09 -10.78 -9.92
C LEU A 86 -0.69 -9.98 -10.98
N ALA A 87 -0.42 -8.69 -11.10
CA ALA A 87 -1.01 -7.82 -12.10
C ALA A 87 -0.61 -8.18 -13.53
N ILE A 88 0.68 -8.50 -13.75
CA ILE A 88 1.17 -8.98 -15.05
C ILE A 88 0.47 -10.28 -15.45
N LYS A 89 0.21 -11.17 -14.49
CA LYS A 89 -0.40 -12.48 -14.77
C LYS A 89 -1.90 -12.41 -15.03
N LEU A 90 -2.61 -11.60 -14.26
CA LEU A 90 -4.08 -11.50 -14.34
C LEU A 90 -4.53 -10.54 -15.45
N GLY A 91 -3.61 -9.69 -15.94
CA GLY A 91 -3.90 -8.72 -16.97
C GLY A 91 -4.87 -7.64 -16.49
N GLU A 92 -5.18 -6.70 -17.37
CA GLU A 92 -6.08 -5.59 -17.04
C GLU A 92 -7.56 -6.03 -17.13
N PRO A 93 -8.44 -5.48 -16.26
CA PRO A 93 -8.24 -4.45 -15.24
C PRO A 93 -7.81 -5.02 -13.89
N TYR A 94 -7.88 -6.34 -13.72
CA TYR A 94 -7.70 -7.00 -12.43
C TYR A 94 -6.32 -6.75 -11.84
N GLY A 95 -5.30 -6.62 -12.69
CA GLY A 95 -3.96 -6.27 -12.26
C GLY A 95 -3.86 -4.88 -11.64
N THR A 96 -4.46 -3.86 -12.27
CA THR A 96 -4.53 -2.53 -11.66
C THR A 96 -5.33 -2.55 -10.35
N LEU A 97 -6.46 -3.25 -10.32
CA LEU A 97 -7.27 -3.37 -9.11
C LEU A 97 -6.50 -4.02 -7.95
N ILE A 98 -5.75 -5.08 -8.21
CA ILE A 98 -4.97 -5.75 -7.17
C ILE A 98 -3.86 -4.85 -6.65
N LEU A 99 -3.17 -4.13 -7.54
CA LEU A 99 -2.12 -3.20 -7.14
C LEU A 99 -2.68 -2.08 -6.25
N THR A 100 -3.77 -1.44 -6.68
CA THR A 100 -4.38 -0.33 -5.94
C THR A 100 -5.05 -0.81 -4.65
N LEU A 101 -5.80 -1.91 -4.67
CA LEU A 101 -6.43 -2.46 -3.46
C LEU A 101 -5.40 -2.91 -2.42
N SER A 102 -4.25 -3.45 -2.84
CA SER A 102 -3.20 -3.84 -1.89
C SER A 102 -2.64 -2.62 -1.16
N ALA A 103 -2.27 -1.56 -1.89
CA ALA A 103 -1.77 -0.32 -1.29
C ALA A 103 -2.82 0.33 -0.37
N ILE A 104 -4.05 0.52 -0.86
CA ILE A 104 -5.15 1.13 -0.08
C ILE A 104 -5.53 0.27 1.14
N SER A 105 -5.41 -1.06 1.06
CA SER A 105 -5.71 -1.92 2.22
C SER A 105 -4.73 -1.71 3.37
N ILE A 106 -3.44 -1.49 3.08
CA ILE A 106 -2.44 -1.15 4.11
C ILE A 106 -2.85 0.18 4.77
N GLU A 107 -3.20 1.16 3.96
CA GLU A 107 -3.57 2.50 4.39
C GLU A 107 -4.78 2.51 5.31
N VAL A 108 -5.90 1.93 4.85
CA VAL A 108 -7.16 1.89 5.60
C VAL A 108 -7.00 1.14 6.90
N VAL A 109 -6.30 0.00 6.89
CA VAL A 109 -6.07 -0.78 8.12
C VAL A 109 -5.14 -0.03 9.07
N MET A 110 -4.06 0.60 8.59
CA MET A 110 -3.14 1.38 9.43
C MET A 110 -3.83 2.57 10.09
N ILE A 111 -4.65 3.32 9.35
CA ILE A 111 -5.43 4.43 9.91
C ILE A 111 -6.44 3.89 10.94
N SER A 112 -7.13 2.79 10.63
CA SER A 112 -8.10 2.18 11.54
C SER A 112 -7.45 1.68 12.83
N THR A 113 -6.29 1.03 12.76
CA THR A 113 -5.57 0.55 13.94
C THR A 113 -5.01 1.70 14.76
N ALA A 114 -4.53 2.78 14.12
CA ALA A 114 -4.10 4.00 14.81
C ALA A 114 -5.26 4.69 15.53
N MET A 115 -6.45 4.75 14.93
CA MET A 115 -7.65 5.28 15.59
C MET A 115 -8.13 4.44 16.78
N LEU A 116 -7.97 3.11 16.68
CA LEU A 116 -8.36 2.17 17.73
C LEU A 116 -7.33 2.09 18.88
N HIS A 117 -6.10 2.57 18.67
CA HIS A 117 -5.08 2.68 19.72
C HIS A 117 -5.20 4.02 20.46
N GLY A 118 -5.16 3.99 21.79
CA GLY A 118 -5.19 5.18 22.65
C GLY A 118 -6.58 5.67 23.05
N ALA A 119 -6.65 6.92 23.53
CA ALA A 119 -7.91 7.58 23.86
C ALA A 119 -8.64 7.92 22.55
N ASN A 120 -9.41 6.95 22.04
CA ASN A 120 -10.31 7.00 20.88
C ASN A 120 -10.49 8.43 20.33
N ASN A 121 -9.56 8.85 19.46
CA ASN A 121 -9.53 10.20 18.93
C ASN A 121 -10.13 10.17 17.51
N PRO A 122 -11.45 10.38 17.36
CA PRO A 122 -12.12 10.25 16.08
C PRO A 122 -11.62 11.24 15.04
N THR A 123 -10.89 12.29 15.44
CA THR A 123 -10.32 13.25 14.49
C THR A 123 -9.11 12.69 13.75
N LEU A 124 -8.38 11.72 14.31
CA LEU A 124 -7.13 11.20 13.72
C LEU A 124 -7.38 10.58 12.34
N GLY A 125 -8.48 9.83 12.18
CA GLY A 125 -8.86 9.27 10.88
C GLY A 125 -9.19 10.34 9.84
N ARG A 126 -9.96 11.36 10.24
CA ARG A 126 -10.29 12.50 9.37
C ARG A 126 -9.03 13.27 8.97
N ASP A 127 -8.13 13.50 9.91
CA ASP A 127 -6.90 14.25 9.69
C ASP A 127 -5.93 13.45 8.79
N ALA A 128 -5.88 12.13 8.93
CA ALA A 128 -5.12 11.25 8.05
C ALA A 128 -5.67 11.27 6.61
N ILE A 129 -6.99 11.10 6.41
CA ILE A 129 -7.58 11.16 5.05
C ILE A 129 -7.42 12.54 4.43
N PHE A 130 -7.51 13.62 5.22
CA PHE A 130 -7.22 14.96 4.73
C PHE A 130 -5.75 15.08 4.28
N ALA A 131 -4.80 14.54 5.05
CA ALA A 131 -3.39 14.52 4.69
C ALA A 131 -3.13 13.70 3.41
N VAL A 132 -3.78 12.54 3.25
CA VAL A 132 -3.72 11.70 2.04
C VAL A 132 -4.11 12.49 0.80
N ILE A 133 -5.24 13.20 0.85
CA ILE A 133 -5.70 14.02 -0.29
C ILE A 133 -4.68 15.14 -0.58
N MET A 134 -4.16 15.80 0.45
CA MET A 134 -3.18 16.87 0.30
C MET A 134 -1.86 16.38 -0.31
N ILE A 135 -1.33 15.26 0.20
CA ILE A 135 -0.09 14.64 -0.28
C ILE A 135 -0.28 14.14 -1.71
N ALA A 136 -1.37 13.45 -2.02
CA ALA A 136 -1.62 12.91 -3.35
C ALA A 136 -1.81 14.02 -4.40
N LEU A 137 -2.71 14.98 -4.15
CA LEU A 137 -3.08 15.99 -5.15
C LEU A 137 -2.08 17.14 -5.26
N ASN A 138 -1.50 17.61 -4.15
CA ASN A 138 -0.55 18.73 -4.19
C ASN A 138 0.90 18.25 -4.20
N GLY A 139 1.21 17.23 -3.40
CA GLY A 139 2.55 16.66 -3.32
C GLY A 139 2.91 15.84 -4.55
N LEU A 140 2.33 14.64 -4.69
CA LEU A 140 2.70 13.67 -5.71
C LEU A 140 2.38 14.16 -7.13
N VAL A 141 1.15 14.64 -7.37
CA VAL A 141 0.77 15.18 -8.69
C VAL A 141 1.58 16.45 -9.01
N GLY A 142 1.74 17.38 -8.06
CA GLY A 142 2.53 18.59 -8.26
C GLY A 142 4.00 18.31 -8.59
N LEU A 143 4.64 17.41 -7.83
CA LEU A 143 6.02 16.97 -8.11
C LEU A 143 6.13 16.24 -9.45
N SER A 144 5.15 15.41 -9.80
CA SER A 144 5.13 14.69 -11.08
C SER A 144 5.03 15.64 -12.28
N LEU A 145 4.23 16.70 -12.16
CA LEU A 145 4.12 17.75 -13.18
C LEU A 145 5.39 18.62 -13.23
N MET A 146 5.97 18.96 -12.09
CA MET A 146 7.20 19.75 -12.03
C MET A 146 8.39 19.00 -12.64
N LEU A 147 8.63 17.77 -12.20
CA LEU A 147 9.74 16.93 -12.69
C LEU A 147 9.52 16.54 -14.16
N GLY A 148 8.28 16.21 -14.53
CA GLY A 148 7.92 15.86 -15.90
C GLY A 148 8.00 17.04 -16.86
N GLY A 149 7.54 18.22 -16.46
CA GLY A 149 7.68 19.46 -17.22
C GLY A 149 9.14 19.88 -17.39
N LEU A 150 9.98 19.71 -16.36
CA LEU A 150 11.41 19.99 -16.45
C LEU A 150 12.13 19.05 -17.44
N ARG A 151 11.73 17.77 -17.48
CA ARG A 151 12.37 16.75 -18.33
C ARG A 151 11.83 16.73 -19.77
N TYR A 152 10.52 16.85 -19.94
CA TYR A 152 9.83 16.59 -21.21
C TYR A 152 9.19 17.84 -21.84
N ARG A 153 9.16 18.98 -21.13
CA ARG A 153 8.54 20.28 -21.51
C ARG A 153 7.01 20.21 -21.68
N GLU A 154 6.52 19.28 -22.47
CA GLU A 154 5.09 19.01 -22.68
C GLU A 154 4.77 17.58 -22.23
N GLN A 155 3.68 17.43 -21.46
CA GLN A 155 3.20 16.14 -20.98
C GLN A 155 1.81 15.87 -21.57
N HIS A 156 1.63 14.67 -22.12
CA HIS A 156 0.34 14.20 -22.60
C HIS A 156 -0.38 13.45 -21.46
N TYR A 157 -1.59 13.87 -21.14
CA TYR A 157 -2.42 13.25 -20.10
C TYR A 157 -3.85 13.10 -20.59
N ASN A 158 -4.52 12.03 -20.15
CA ASN A 158 -5.92 11.81 -20.49
C ASN A 158 -6.82 12.71 -19.61
N ILE A 159 -7.19 13.88 -20.15
CA ILE A 159 -8.08 14.86 -19.50
C ILE A 159 -9.39 14.23 -19.04
N GLN A 160 -9.96 13.33 -19.83
CA GLN A 160 -11.25 12.72 -19.54
C GLN A 160 -11.13 11.78 -18.32
N GLY A 161 -10.06 11.00 -18.24
CA GLY A 161 -9.76 10.16 -17.08
C GLY A 161 -9.46 10.99 -15.82
N VAL A 162 -8.64 12.04 -15.94
CA VAL A 162 -8.29 12.93 -14.81
C VAL A 162 -9.54 13.60 -14.24
N ASN A 163 -10.39 14.19 -15.09
CA ASN A 163 -11.62 14.83 -14.64
C ASN A 163 -12.57 13.86 -13.95
N ALA A 164 -12.65 12.60 -14.41
CA ALA A 164 -13.47 11.58 -13.76
C ALA A 164 -13.00 11.29 -12.31
N TYR A 165 -11.69 11.18 -12.08
CA TYR A 165 -11.14 11.00 -10.73
C TYR A 165 -11.31 12.24 -9.86
N LEU A 166 -10.93 13.43 -10.37
CA LEU A 166 -10.97 14.67 -9.60
C LEU A 166 -12.39 15.04 -9.16
N ASN A 167 -13.40 14.83 -10.01
CA ASN A 167 -14.79 15.12 -9.67
C ASN A 167 -15.29 14.24 -8.50
N VAL A 168 -14.94 12.95 -8.49
CA VAL A 168 -15.32 12.03 -7.41
C VAL A 168 -14.59 12.39 -6.11
N ILE A 169 -13.29 12.67 -6.18
CA ILE A 169 -12.49 13.10 -5.02
C ILE A 169 -13.05 14.41 -4.46
N MET A 170 -13.38 15.38 -5.31
CA MET A 170 -13.97 16.66 -4.89
C MET A 170 -15.32 16.44 -4.21
N ALA A 171 -16.22 15.66 -4.81
CA ALA A 171 -17.53 15.38 -4.25
C ALA A 171 -17.42 14.70 -2.88
N LEU A 172 -16.64 13.63 -2.77
CA LEU A 172 -16.45 12.89 -1.52
C LEU A 172 -15.66 13.69 -0.48
N GLY A 173 -14.69 14.50 -0.90
CA GLY A 173 -13.91 15.36 0.00
C GLY A 173 -14.76 16.49 0.59
N VAL A 174 -15.56 17.17 -0.23
CA VAL A 174 -16.46 18.23 0.26
C VAL A 174 -17.54 17.63 1.17
N LEU A 175 -18.18 16.55 0.74
CA LEU A 175 -19.22 15.92 1.55
C LEU A 175 -18.64 15.28 2.82
N GLY A 176 -17.51 14.58 2.76
CA GLY A 176 -16.96 13.87 3.92
C GLY A 176 -16.18 14.75 4.89
N LEU A 177 -15.48 15.78 4.42
CA LEU A 177 -14.55 16.57 5.25
C LEU A 177 -15.05 17.99 5.53
N VAL A 178 -15.83 18.60 4.62
CA VAL A 178 -16.29 19.99 4.76
C VAL A 178 -17.68 20.07 5.34
N LEU A 179 -18.63 19.28 4.82
CA LEU A 179 -20.05 19.31 5.23
C LEU A 179 -20.29 19.08 6.74
N PRO A 180 -19.58 18.19 7.46
CA PRO A 180 -19.78 18.01 8.90
C PRO A 180 -19.60 19.31 9.71
N ASN A 181 -18.84 20.29 9.22
CA ASN A 181 -18.66 21.58 9.89
C ASN A 181 -19.90 22.47 9.81
N PHE A 182 -20.85 22.17 8.92
CA PHE A 182 -22.06 22.95 8.68
C PHE A 182 -23.33 22.22 9.11
N THR A 183 -23.23 20.98 9.60
CA THR A 183 -24.38 20.23 10.12
C THR A 183 -24.74 20.70 11.52
N THR A 184 -26.03 20.90 11.79
CA THR A 184 -26.56 21.32 13.10
C THR A 184 -27.11 20.17 13.93
N SER A 185 -27.09 18.95 13.39
CA SER A 185 -27.71 17.76 13.99
C SER A 185 -26.95 17.18 15.20
N THR A 186 -25.66 17.50 15.34
CA THR A 186 -24.80 17.03 16.43
C THR A 186 -23.95 18.20 16.95
N SER A 187 -23.51 18.16 18.21
CA SER A 187 -22.58 19.14 18.76
C SER A 187 -21.16 18.92 18.24
N GLY A 188 -20.66 19.86 17.43
CA GLY A 188 -19.32 19.80 16.84
C GLY A 188 -19.31 19.33 15.37
N PRO A 189 -18.13 19.28 14.72
CA PRO A 189 -17.99 19.00 13.30
C PRO A 189 -18.09 17.50 12.98
N THR A 190 -19.27 16.92 13.24
CA THR A 190 -19.52 15.48 13.14
C THR A 190 -20.89 15.21 12.54
N PHE A 191 -21.01 14.10 11.82
CA PHE A 191 -22.30 13.63 11.34
C PHE A 191 -23.14 13.02 12.46
N SER A 192 -24.46 13.08 12.34
CA SER A 192 -25.33 12.19 13.11
C SER A 192 -25.19 10.75 12.58
N THR A 193 -25.54 9.75 13.39
CA THR A 193 -25.45 8.33 12.99
C THR A 193 -26.19 8.04 11.69
N GLU A 194 -27.37 8.66 11.49
CA GLU A 194 -28.15 8.50 10.24
C GLU A 194 -27.42 9.12 9.02
N GLN A 195 -26.81 10.30 9.19
CA GLN A 195 -26.04 10.96 8.15
C GLN A 195 -24.77 10.17 7.80
N GLU A 196 -24.10 9.60 8.80
CA GLU A 196 -22.90 8.78 8.65
C GLU A 196 -23.21 7.50 7.87
N ILE A 197 -24.27 6.75 8.25
CA ILE A 197 -24.69 5.54 7.54
C ILE A 197 -25.09 5.85 6.10
N PHE A 198 -25.84 6.93 5.88
CA PHE A 198 -26.20 7.38 4.55
C PHE A 198 -24.96 7.69 3.72
N PHE A 199 -24.05 8.53 4.24
CA PHE A 199 -22.82 8.91 3.56
C PHE A 199 -21.91 7.71 3.25
N ALA A 200 -21.76 6.79 4.19
CA ALA A 200 -20.99 5.55 4.00
C ALA A 200 -21.60 4.67 2.91
N SER A 201 -22.93 4.50 2.90
CA SER A 201 -23.62 3.69 1.89
C SER A 201 -23.50 4.28 0.48
N VAL A 202 -23.66 5.60 0.34
CA VAL A 202 -23.50 6.31 -0.94
C VAL A 202 -22.05 6.27 -1.42
N SER A 203 -21.08 6.45 -0.52
CA SER A 203 -19.66 6.36 -0.86
C SER A 203 -19.28 4.96 -1.35
N LEU A 204 -19.78 3.92 -0.70
CA LEU A 204 -19.56 2.53 -1.12
C LEU A 204 -20.21 2.24 -2.47
N LEU A 205 -21.43 2.73 -2.70
CA LEU A 205 -22.13 2.60 -3.99
C LEU A 205 -21.37 3.31 -5.11
N LEU A 206 -20.92 4.55 -4.88
CA LEU A 206 -20.12 5.31 -5.83
C LEU A 206 -18.82 4.59 -6.16
N TYR A 207 -18.13 4.03 -5.16
CA TYR A 207 -16.93 3.24 -5.38
C TYR A 207 -17.21 1.96 -6.17
N ALA A 208 -18.30 1.25 -5.88
CA ALA A 208 -18.70 0.07 -6.63
C ALA A 208 -19.01 0.39 -8.11
N ILE A 209 -19.71 1.49 -8.37
CA ILE A 209 -19.96 1.99 -9.73
C ILE A 209 -18.63 2.34 -10.41
N PHE A 210 -17.72 2.99 -9.69
CA PHE A 210 -16.40 3.35 -10.19
C PHE A 210 -15.57 2.12 -10.58
N LEU A 211 -15.59 1.07 -9.75
CA LEU A 211 -14.98 -0.23 -10.07
C LEU A 211 -15.64 -0.88 -11.29
N LEU A 212 -16.96 -0.83 -11.41
CA LEU A 212 -17.69 -1.39 -12.56
C LEU A 212 -17.30 -0.69 -13.87
N ILE A 213 -17.21 0.64 -13.86
CA ILE A 213 -16.80 1.44 -15.02
C ILE A 213 -15.36 1.09 -15.45
N GLN A 214 -14.43 1.00 -14.49
CA GLN A 214 -13.05 0.57 -14.74
C GLN A 214 -12.98 -0.86 -15.30
N THR A 215 -13.88 -1.75 -14.85
CA THR A 215 -13.80 -3.18 -15.17
C THR A 215 -14.41 -3.52 -16.52
N LEU A 216 -15.55 -2.89 -16.88
CA LEU A 216 -16.39 -3.30 -18.00
C LEU A 216 -16.41 -2.32 -19.18
N ARG A 217 -16.69 -1.03 -18.95
CA ARG A 217 -17.25 -0.17 -20.02
C ARG A 217 -16.26 0.80 -20.67
N HIS A 218 -15.21 1.25 -19.98
CA HIS A 218 -14.29 2.25 -20.52
C HIS A 218 -12.81 1.92 -20.26
N ARG A 219 -12.41 0.65 -20.43
CA ARG A 219 -10.99 0.26 -20.32
C ARG A 219 -10.06 1.15 -21.15
N GLY A 220 -10.49 1.60 -22.33
CA GLY A 220 -9.69 2.45 -23.23
C GLY A 220 -9.18 3.75 -22.60
N TYR A 221 -9.93 4.39 -21.69
CA TYR A 221 -9.47 5.61 -21.01
C TYR A 221 -8.32 5.35 -20.02
N PHE A 222 -8.15 4.11 -19.56
CA PHE A 222 -7.16 3.73 -18.55
C PHE A 222 -6.01 2.88 -19.11
N LEU A 223 -6.15 2.34 -20.33
CA LEU A 223 -5.13 1.52 -21.00
C LEU A 223 -4.00 2.37 -21.63
N ASP A 224 -4.33 3.46 -22.34
CA ASP A 224 -3.36 4.30 -23.06
C ASP A 224 -2.29 4.93 -22.13
N VAL A 225 -2.69 5.28 -20.90
CA VAL A 225 -1.78 5.89 -19.92
C VAL A 225 -0.75 4.89 -19.39
N LYS A 226 -1.11 3.60 -19.34
CA LYS A 226 -0.27 2.55 -18.74
C LYS A 226 0.69 1.93 -19.73
N GLU A 227 0.33 1.77 -21.00
CA GLU A 227 1.26 1.27 -22.04
C GLU A 227 2.56 2.12 -22.07
N ILE A 228 2.42 3.45 -21.99
CA ILE A 228 3.53 4.41 -21.97
C ILE A 228 4.40 4.25 -20.70
N ALA A 229 3.79 4.11 -19.52
CA ALA A 229 4.49 3.90 -18.25
C ALA A 229 5.21 2.54 -18.19
N THR A 230 4.61 1.51 -18.80
CA THR A 230 5.16 0.16 -18.85
C THR A 230 6.36 -0.02 -19.77
N GLN A 231 6.54 0.85 -20.78
CA GLN A 231 7.68 0.84 -21.70
C GLN A 231 8.92 1.54 -21.12
N HIS A 232 8.74 2.51 -20.21
CA HIS A 232 9.84 3.33 -19.68
C HIS A 232 10.37 2.89 -18.30
N SER A 233 9.68 1.97 -17.62
CA SER A 233 10.20 1.39 -16.37
C SER A 233 11.14 0.22 -16.70
N PRO A 234 12.40 0.21 -16.22
CA PRO A 234 13.24 -0.97 -16.25
C PRO A 234 12.63 -1.97 -15.27
N ARG A 235 11.60 -2.71 -15.72
CA ARG A 235 11.01 -3.79 -14.94
C ARG A 235 12.11 -4.81 -14.75
N HIS A 236 12.74 -4.79 -13.57
CA HIS A 236 13.48 -5.93 -13.08
C HIS A 236 12.57 -7.13 -13.30
N LEU A 237 13.01 -8.07 -14.14
CA LEU A 237 12.34 -9.33 -14.43
C LEU A 237 12.29 -10.14 -13.13
N ALA A 238 11.46 -9.70 -12.18
CA ALA A 238 11.10 -10.45 -11.00
C ALA A 238 10.56 -11.76 -11.54
N ARG A 239 11.26 -12.84 -11.23
CA ARG A 239 11.00 -14.14 -11.80
C ARG A 239 9.55 -14.53 -11.48
N VAL A 240 8.68 -14.43 -12.49
CA VAL A 240 7.25 -14.62 -12.35
C VAL A 240 7.00 -16.08 -11.97
N ARG A 241 6.73 -16.35 -10.68
CA ARG A 241 6.47 -17.70 -10.14
C ARG A 241 5.00 -18.09 -10.35
N SER A 242 4.48 -19.09 -9.64
CA SER A 242 3.05 -19.43 -9.71
C SER A 242 2.17 -18.29 -9.20
N THR A 243 0.96 -18.14 -9.78
CA THR A 243 -0.04 -17.16 -9.33
C THR A 243 -0.36 -17.32 -7.85
N GLY A 244 -0.55 -18.57 -7.39
CA GLY A 244 -0.83 -18.87 -5.99
C GLY A 244 0.31 -18.48 -5.04
N PHE A 245 1.57 -18.58 -5.49
CA PHE A 245 2.71 -18.15 -4.69
C PHE A 245 2.68 -16.63 -4.45
N HIS A 246 2.46 -15.83 -5.50
CA HIS A 246 2.41 -14.38 -5.35
C HIS A 246 1.17 -13.93 -4.56
N ALA A 247 0.03 -14.60 -4.72
CA ALA A 247 -1.17 -14.31 -3.93
C ALA A 247 -0.97 -14.58 -2.44
N VAL A 248 -0.40 -15.74 -2.07
CA VAL A 248 -0.13 -16.07 -0.66
C VAL A 248 0.92 -15.14 -0.06
N MET A 249 2.00 -14.86 -0.79
CA MET A 249 3.03 -13.94 -0.31
C MET A 249 2.50 -12.52 -0.16
N LEU A 250 1.68 -12.04 -1.09
CA LEU A 250 1.02 -10.75 -1.00
C LEU A 250 0.22 -10.65 0.30
N LEU A 251 -0.62 -11.65 0.60
CA LEU A 251 -1.40 -11.67 1.84
C LEU A 251 -0.51 -11.71 3.09
N LEU A 252 0.56 -12.52 3.10
CA LEU A 252 1.48 -12.60 4.23
C LEU A 252 2.21 -11.27 4.48
N TYR A 253 2.69 -10.62 3.43
CA TYR A 253 3.33 -9.30 3.55
C TYR A 253 2.32 -8.23 3.98
N LEU A 254 1.09 -8.23 3.45
CA LEU A 254 0.04 -7.30 3.87
C LEU A 254 -0.22 -7.42 5.38
N VAL A 255 -0.47 -8.65 5.86
CA VAL A 255 -0.68 -8.91 7.29
C VAL A 255 0.53 -8.47 8.12
N THR A 256 1.75 -8.78 7.65
CA THR A 256 2.98 -8.38 8.35
C THR A 256 3.07 -6.86 8.44
N VAL A 257 2.94 -6.13 7.33
CA VAL A 257 2.98 -4.66 7.31
C VAL A 257 1.94 -4.06 8.25
N ILE A 258 0.70 -4.59 8.24
CA ILE A 258 -0.37 -4.15 9.13
C ILE A 258 0.03 -4.26 10.60
N PHE A 259 0.60 -5.39 11.03
CA PHE A 259 1.05 -5.56 12.41
C PHE A 259 2.22 -4.66 12.77
N LEU A 260 3.20 -4.46 11.87
CA LEU A 260 4.30 -3.52 12.14
C LEU A 260 3.79 -2.09 12.24
N ALA A 261 2.88 -1.70 11.37
CA ALA A 261 2.26 -0.38 11.34
C ALA A 261 1.50 -0.07 12.64
N GLU A 262 0.77 -1.05 13.16
CA GLU A 262 0.12 -0.95 14.48
C GLU A 262 1.16 -0.66 15.58
N LYS A 263 2.29 -1.38 15.60
CA LYS A 263 3.35 -1.15 16.60
C LYS A 263 4.12 0.14 16.38
N PHE A 264 4.07 0.72 15.18
CA PHE A 264 4.68 2.02 14.87
C PHE A 264 3.87 3.20 15.43
N ALA A 265 2.56 3.04 15.68
CA ALA A 265 1.74 4.11 16.27
C ALA A 265 2.24 4.55 17.66
N ILE A 266 2.69 3.62 18.50
CA ILE A 266 3.19 3.91 19.86
C ILE A 266 4.40 4.86 19.87
N PRO A 267 5.53 4.56 19.18
CA PRO A 267 6.67 5.48 19.15
C PRO A 267 6.35 6.78 18.41
N LEU A 268 5.41 6.77 17.46
CA LEU A 268 4.93 7.98 16.80
C LEU A 268 4.21 8.91 17.79
N ASP A 269 3.25 8.39 18.55
CA ASP A 269 2.50 9.15 19.55
C ASP A 269 3.40 9.72 20.65
N ASN A 270 4.31 8.89 21.18
CA ASN A 270 5.31 9.32 22.16
C ASN A 270 6.20 10.45 21.61
N SER A 271 6.53 10.43 20.32
CA SER A 271 7.30 11.49 19.68
C SER A 271 6.49 12.77 19.56
N ILE A 272 5.22 12.68 19.14
CA ILE A 272 4.30 13.83 19.02
C ILE A 272 4.15 14.51 20.39
N GLU A 273 3.98 13.73 21.46
CA GLU A 273 3.83 14.25 22.82
C GLU A 273 5.13 14.88 23.35
N GLN A 274 6.27 14.20 23.20
CA GLN A 274 7.57 14.72 23.67
C GLN A 274 7.95 16.04 22.99
N PHE A 275 7.71 16.15 21.68
CA PHE A 275 8.02 17.35 20.91
C PHE A 275 6.87 18.39 20.90
N HIS A 276 5.79 18.15 21.65
CA HIS A 276 4.62 19.03 21.72
C HIS A 276 4.03 19.37 20.34
N MET A 277 4.04 18.39 19.42
CA MET A 277 3.52 18.57 18.06
C MET A 277 1.99 18.47 18.02
N PRO A 278 1.32 19.13 17.07
CA PRO A 278 -0.11 18.96 16.86
C PRO A 278 -0.45 17.51 16.52
N GLN A 279 -1.53 16.97 17.08
CA GLN A 279 -2.01 15.60 16.82
C GLN A 279 -2.27 15.31 15.33
N ALA A 280 -2.70 16.33 14.57
CA ALA A 280 -2.87 16.23 13.11
C ALA A 280 -1.58 15.86 12.35
N PHE A 281 -0.40 16.11 12.94
CA PHE A 281 0.88 15.73 12.37
C PHE A 281 1.08 14.21 12.34
N GLY A 282 0.51 13.47 13.30
CA GLY A 282 0.53 12.00 13.30
C GLY A 282 -0.19 11.42 12.10
N GLY A 283 -1.38 11.93 11.78
CA GLY A 283 -2.13 11.54 10.58
C GLY A 283 -1.36 11.82 9.29
N ALA A 284 -0.61 12.92 9.22
CA ALA A 284 0.23 13.25 8.07
C ALA A 284 1.44 12.32 7.92
N ILE A 285 2.12 11.95 9.01
CA ILE A 285 3.22 10.98 8.98
C ILE A 285 2.71 9.60 8.53
N ILE A 286 1.58 9.16 9.07
CA ILE A 286 0.93 7.90 8.70
C ILE A 286 0.59 7.89 7.21
N ALA A 287 -0.04 8.97 6.71
CA ALA A 287 -0.36 9.10 5.29
C ALA A 287 0.91 9.05 4.42
N ALA A 288 1.96 9.78 4.78
CA ALA A 288 3.21 9.84 4.03
C ALA A 288 4.01 8.52 4.07
N LEU A 289 3.82 7.69 5.09
CA LEU A 289 4.47 6.37 5.21
C LEU A 289 3.91 5.38 4.18
N VAL A 290 2.61 5.48 3.89
CA VAL A 290 1.89 4.49 3.06
C VAL A 290 1.84 4.87 1.59
N LEU A 291 1.77 6.18 1.29
CA LEU A 291 1.80 6.76 -0.06
C LEU A 291 3.18 6.67 -0.71
#